data_AF-A0A5E3WZW6-F1
#
_entry.id   AF-A0A5E3WZW6-F1
#
_cell.length_a   1.000
_cell.length_b   1.000
_cell.length_c   1.000
_cell.angle_alpha   90.00
_cell.angle_beta   90.00
_cell.angle_gamma   90.00
#
_symmetry.space_group_name_H-M   'P 1'
#
loop_
_entity.id
_entity.type
_entity.pdbx_description
1 polymer ?
#
loop_
_entity_poly.entity_id
_entity_poly.type
_entity_poly.pdbx_seq_one_letter_code
_entity_poly.pdbx_strand_id
1 'polypeptide(L)'
;MGSQYREYCCCCIPQRFVVFVLSGIYLLASIVVAGFSWFVLSQTTDNIGSISLEDLHNSNFNDLTLTSTQRTILYVVAGVYTASVIISLLGLIGAIGRKRRLVQIFFYMLLLQLLVSMAAGGYYLYEIFKADSCDELKQFNTGDEDFQVNCTGSIKTLRIVSCVCFGVNWFFQIWMLHSVNEYVTQLRNETAYESVPVGAAGVPMLKPYGSDAFHYNEAPYDPYGNKQPNTSQYAFSTPYTANVHHNA
;
A
#
# COMPACT_ATOMS: atom_id res chain seq x y z
N MET A 1 11.76 -11.87 16.35
CA MET A 1 11.14 -10.64 16.89
C MET A 1 9.84 -10.42 16.12
N GLY A 2 8.69 -11.03 16.43
CA GLY A 2 8.19 -11.47 17.73
C GLY A 2 7.33 -10.41 18.41
N SER A 3 6.62 -9.54 17.66
CA SER A 3 5.61 -8.67 18.29
C SER A 3 4.40 -9.50 18.66
N GLN A 4 4.31 -9.82 19.95
CA GLN A 4 3.08 -10.26 20.57
C GLN A 4 2.01 -9.18 20.38
N TYR A 5 1.12 -9.40 19.43
CA TYR A 5 -0.13 -8.66 19.37
C TYR A 5 -1.01 -9.16 20.50
N ARG A 6 -0.86 -8.49 21.65
CA ARG A 6 -1.80 -8.49 22.76
C ARG A 6 -3.22 -8.41 22.23
N GLU A 7 -4.04 -9.28 22.78
CA GLU A 7 -5.49 -9.24 22.76
C GLU A 7 -5.96 -7.86 23.25
N TYR A 8 -6.21 -6.93 22.31
CA TYR A 8 -6.94 -5.70 22.58
C TYR A 8 -8.44 -6.02 22.60
N CYS A 9 -8.90 -6.45 23.75
CA CYS A 9 -10.30 -6.46 24.15
C CYS A 9 -10.78 -4.99 24.29
N CYS A 10 -11.91 -4.65 23.65
CA CYS A 10 -12.74 -3.44 23.85
C CYS A 10 -12.48 -2.11 23.10
N CYS A 11 -11.78 -2.08 21.96
CA CYS A 11 -12.04 -1.05 20.92
C CYS A 11 -11.88 -1.67 19.53
N CYS A 12 -12.90 -2.42 19.12
CA CYS A 12 -13.11 -2.90 17.76
C CYS A 12 -13.33 -1.73 16.80
N ILE A 13 -12.36 -0.83 16.61
CA ILE A 13 -12.29 -0.11 15.33
C ILE A 13 -11.82 -1.18 14.36
N PRO A 14 -12.70 -1.72 13.50
CA PRO A 14 -12.29 -2.79 12.62
C PRO A 14 -11.14 -2.22 11.80
N GLN A 15 -10.05 -2.97 11.65
CA GLN A 15 -8.95 -2.62 10.74
C GLN A 15 -9.48 -2.24 9.34
N ARG A 16 -10.67 -2.75 8.99
CA ARG A 16 -11.50 -2.39 7.83
C ARG A 16 -11.94 -0.92 7.79
N PHE A 17 -12.33 -0.33 8.92
CA PHE A 17 -12.71 1.09 9.02
C PHE A 17 -11.53 2.01 8.81
N VAL A 18 -10.33 1.64 9.29
CA VAL A 18 -9.11 2.41 9.03
C VAL A 18 -8.80 2.45 7.53
N VAL A 19 -8.83 1.29 6.86
CA VAL A 19 -8.64 1.23 5.40
C VAL A 19 -9.73 1.99 4.65
N PHE A 20 -10.98 1.93 5.13
CA PHE A 20 -12.09 2.67 4.54
C PHE A 20 -11.93 4.19 4.65
N VAL A 21 -11.64 4.71 5.84
CA VAL A 21 -11.45 6.16 6.06
C VAL A 21 -10.21 6.65 5.32
N LEU A 22 -9.11 5.90 5.38
CA LEU A 22 -7.85 6.27 4.73
C LEU A 22 -7.98 6.26 3.20
N SER A 23 -8.66 5.26 2.62
CA SER A 23 -8.97 5.23 1.18
C SER A 23 -9.95 6.33 0.78
N GLY A 24 -10.92 6.68 1.62
CA GLY A 24 -11.84 7.79 1.38
C GLY A 24 -11.13 9.14 1.30
N ILE A 25 -10.24 9.44 2.26
CA ILE A 25 -9.45 10.68 2.26
C ILE A 25 -8.52 10.72 1.04
N TYR A 26 -7.83 9.61 0.76
CA TYR A 26 -6.93 9.51 -0.39
C TYR A 26 -7.68 9.64 -1.73
N LEU A 27 -8.90 9.09 -1.82
CA LEU A 27 -9.78 9.24 -2.97
C LEU A 27 -10.17 10.71 -3.17
N LEU A 28 -10.61 11.41 -2.12
CA LEU A 28 -10.96 12.83 -2.24
C LEU A 28 -9.75 13.67 -2.66
N ALA A 29 -8.59 13.44 -2.05
CA ALA A 29 -7.35 14.13 -2.43
C ALA A 29 -6.98 13.88 -3.89
N SER A 30 -7.03 12.63 -4.34
CA SER A 30 -6.71 12.27 -5.73
C SER A 30 -7.74 12.77 -6.75
N ILE A 31 -9.03 12.81 -6.41
CA ILE A 31 -10.06 13.42 -7.28
C ILE A 31 -9.82 14.92 -7.43
N VAL A 32 -9.52 15.64 -6.35
CA VAL A 32 -9.24 17.08 -6.43
C VAL A 32 -8.03 17.35 -7.31
N VAL A 33 -6.93 16.60 -7.12
CA VAL A 33 -5.71 16.78 -7.91
C VAL A 33 -5.91 16.36 -9.37
N ALA A 34 -6.61 15.24 -9.62
CA ALA A 34 -6.92 14.80 -10.98
C ALA A 34 -7.82 15.81 -11.69
N GLY A 35 -8.89 16.26 -11.03
CA GLY A 35 -9.83 17.24 -11.55
C GLY A 35 -9.14 18.56 -11.87
N PHE A 36 -8.28 19.04 -10.96
CA PHE A 36 -7.45 20.22 -11.22
C PHE A 36 -6.50 20.02 -12.41
N SER A 37 -5.83 18.86 -12.48
CA SER A 37 -4.90 18.55 -13.59
C SER A 37 -5.62 18.52 -14.94
N TRP A 38 -6.80 17.90 -15.00
CA TRP A 38 -7.63 17.88 -16.21
C TRP A 38 -8.21 19.25 -16.55
N PHE A 39 -8.57 20.05 -15.55
CA PHE A 39 -9.05 21.42 -15.76
C PHE A 39 -7.96 22.29 -16.38
N VAL A 40 -6.73 22.24 -15.85
CA VAL A 40 -5.57 22.91 -16.45
C VAL A 40 -5.34 22.43 -17.88
N LEU A 41 -5.40 21.11 -18.11
CA LEU A 41 -5.21 20.54 -19.43
C LEU A 41 -6.29 20.99 -20.43
N SER A 42 -7.55 21.08 -20.00
CA SER A 42 -8.66 21.56 -20.85
C SER A 42 -8.46 23.00 -21.31
N GLN A 43 -8.00 23.89 -20.42
CA GLN A 43 -7.69 25.27 -20.79
C GLN A 43 -6.52 25.37 -21.77
N THR A 44 -5.51 24.50 -21.64
CA THR A 44 -4.35 24.50 -22.57
C THR A 44 -4.65 23.88 -23.94
N THR A 45 -5.80 23.21 -24.12
CA THR A 45 -6.11 22.49 -25.36
C THR A 45 -6.84 23.37 -26.39
N ASP A 46 -7.45 24.48 -25.97
CA ASP A 46 -8.23 25.35 -26.86
C ASP A 46 -7.38 26.30 -27.73
N ASN A 47 -6.09 26.49 -27.40
CA ASN A 47 -5.13 27.26 -28.20
C ASN A 47 -4.15 26.32 -28.94
N ILE A 48 -4.61 25.65 -30.00
CA ILE A 48 -3.78 24.89 -30.95
C ILE A 48 -3.08 25.89 -31.90
N GLY A 49 -2.15 26.66 -31.36
CA GLY A 49 -1.30 27.58 -32.12
C GLY A 49 0.05 27.65 -31.42
N SER A 50 1.10 27.21 -32.12
CA SER A 50 2.50 27.32 -31.68
C SER A 50 2.82 28.70 -31.12
N ILE A 51 3.55 28.82 -29.99
CA ILE A 51 4.42 29.94 -29.58
C ILE A 51 4.98 29.58 -28.17
N SER A 52 6.28 29.38 -27.99
CA SER A 52 7.35 30.32 -27.57
C SER A 52 7.31 30.74 -26.09
N LEU A 53 8.51 30.77 -25.49
CA LEU A 53 8.82 30.62 -24.06
C LEU A 53 8.96 31.96 -23.30
N GLU A 54 8.35 33.05 -23.77
CA GLU A 54 8.66 34.41 -23.25
C GLU A 54 7.58 35.09 -22.37
N ASP A 55 6.37 34.54 -22.21
CA ASP A 55 5.26 35.29 -21.55
C ASP A 55 4.91 34.86 -20.10
N LEU A 56 5.75 34.08 -19.41
CA LEU A 56 5.40 33.58 -18.07
C LEU A 56 5.42 34.65 -16.95
N HIS A 57 5.71 35.93 -17.23
CA HIS A 57 5.93 36.91 -16.16
C HIS A 57 4.88 38.02 -16.00
N ASN A 58 3.89 38.18 -16.89
CA ASN A 58 2.93 39.28 -16.71
C ASN A 58 1.47 38.83 -16.83
N SER A 59 0.90 38.47 -15.68
CA SER A 59 -0.52 38.63 -15.35
C SER A 59 -1.54 38.30 -16.46
N ASN A 60 -1.89 37.02 -16.60
CA ASN A 60 -3.27 36.51 -16.72
C ASN A 60 -3.21 35.00 -16.94
N PHE A 61 -3.96 34.24 -16.15
CA PHE A 61 -3.96 32.77 -16.13
C PHE A 61 -4.53 32.12 -17.42
N ASN A 62 -4.70 32.90 -18.49
CA ASN A 62 -5.48 32.52 -19.67
C ASN A 62 -4.62 32.16 -20.89
N ASP A 63 -3.29 32.25 -20.82
CA ASP A 63 -2.41 31.88 -21.93
C ASP A 63 -1.09 31.27 -21.42
N LEU A 64 -1.15 30.01 -21.01
CA LEU A 64 0.03 29.21 -20.67
C LEU A 64 0.42 28.35 -21.88
N THR A 65 1.39 28.80 -22.66
CA THR A 65 1.96 28.03 -23.77
C THR A 65 2.97 27.00 -23.24
N LEU A 66 2.50 25.77 -23.02
CA LEU A 66 3.32 24.68 -22.51
C LEU A 66 4.27 24.11 -23.58
N THR A 67 5.55 23.97 -23.22
CA THR A 67 6.53 23.24 -24.03
C THR A 67 6.06 21.80 -24.28
N SER A 68 6.33 21.23 -25.46
CA SER A 68 5.89 19.88 -25.86
C SER A 68 6.20 18.81 -24.79
N THR A 69 7.35 18.93 -24.13
CA THR A 69 7.77 18.05 -23.03
C THR A 69 6.93 18.22 -21.77
N GLN A 70 6.59 19.46 -21.40
CA GLN A 70 5.73 19.74 -20.24
C GLN A 70 4.31 19.22 -20.46
N ARG A 71 3.79 19.31 -21.68
CA ARG A 71 2.48 18.76 -22.04
C ARG A 71 2.43 17.24 -21.85
N THR A 72 3.47 16.52 -22.27
CA THR A 72 3.56 15.07 -22.03
C THR A 72 3.58 14.74 -20.55
N ILE A 73 4.36 15.48 -19.74
CA ILE A 73 4.42 15.26 -18.29
C ILE A 73 3.04 15.49 -17.66
N LEU A 74 2.31 16.53 -18.05
CA LEU A 74 1.01 16.86 -17.49
C LEU A 74 -0.04 15.76 -17.81
N TYR A 75 -0.02 15.21 -19.03
CA TYR A 75 -0.84 14.04 -19.39
C TYR A 75 -0.50 12.81 -18.55
N VAL A 76 0.80 12.52 -18.35
CA VAL A 76 1.24 11.38 -17.54
C VAL A 76 0.78 11.57 -16.09
N VAL A 77 0.96 12.75 -15.52
CA VAL A 77 0.53 13.08 -14.16
C VAL A 77 -0.99 12.91 -14.01
N ALA A 78 -1.78 13.47 -14.93
CA ALA A 78 -3.23 13.29 -14.93
C ALA A 78 -3.64 11.82 -15.00
N GLY A 79 -2.96 11.03 -15.86
CA GLY A 79 -3.17 9.58 -15.98
C GLY A 79 -2.83 8.79 -14.71
N VAL A 80 -1.75 9.15 -14.01
CA VAL A 80 -1.36 8.48 -12.76
C VAL A 80 -2.36 8.78 -11.64
N TYR A 81 -2.89 10.00 -11.56
CA TYR A 81 -3.90 10.35 -10.57
C TYR A 81 -5.26 9.71 -10.88
N THR A 82 -5.67 9.60 -12.14
CA THR A 82 -6.89 8.85 -12.48
C THR A 82 -6.76 7.36 -12.18
N ALA A 83 -5.60 6.75 -12.46
CA ALA A 83 -5.31 5.38 -12.04
C ALA A 83 -5.38 5.24 -10.51
N SER A 84 -4.88 6.22 -9.77
CA SER A 84 -4.96 6.25 -8.30
C SER A 84 -6.40 6.32 -7.78
N VAL A 85 -7.30 7.05 -8.47
CA VAL A 85 -8.74 7.07 -8.15
C VAL A 85 -9.36 5.69 -8.38
N ILE A 86 -9.04 5.02 -9.49
CA ILE A 86 -9.54 3.67 -9.79
C ILE A 86 -9.06 2.67 -8.72
N ILE A 87 -7.78 2.72 -8.35
CA ILE A 87 -7.22 1.88 -7.28
C ILE A 87 -7.97 2.15 -5.97
N SER A 88 -8.24 3.41 -5.63
CA SER A 88 -8.98 3.78 -4.41
C SER A 88 -10.41 3.24 -4.41
N LEU A 89 -11.10 3.29 -5.56
CA LEU A 89 -12.43 2.70 -5.72
C LEU A 89 -12.40 1.18 -5.55
N LEU A 90 -11.39 0.49 -6.09
CA LEU A 90 -11.22 -0.95 -5.88
C LEU A 90 -10.96 -1.28 -4.41
N GLY A 91 -10.20 -0.46 -3.69
CA GLY A 91 -10.01 -0.60 -2.24
C GLY A 91 -11.32 -0.45 -1.47
N LEU A 92 -12.14 0.55 -1.84
CA LEU A 92 -13.44 0.81 -1.23
C LEU A 92 -14.45 -0.32 -1.51
N ILE A 93 -14.51 -0.81 -2.76
CA ILE A 93 -15.33 -1.96 -3.15
C ILE A 93 -14.82 -3.24 -2.46
N GLY A 94 -13.51 -3.40 -2.31
CA GLY A 94 -12.91 -4.54 -1.61
C GLY A 94 -13.28 -4.58 -0.13
N ALA A 95 -13.37 -3.42 0.52
CA ALA A 95 -13.81 -3.29 1.90
C ALA A 95 -15.29 -3.70 2.07
N ILE A 96 -16.15 -3.35 1.11
CA ILE A 96 -17.59 -3.64 1.14
C ILE A 96 -17.88 -5.09 0.71
N GLY A 97 -17.26 -5.55 -0.38
CA GLY A 97 -17.69 -6.74 -1.12
C GLY A 97 -17.24 -8.08 -0.54
N ARG A 98 -16.37 -8.12 0.49
CA ARG A 98 -15.81 -9.35 1.10
C ARG A 98 -15.28 -10.37 0.06
N LYS A 99 -14.92 -9.96 -1.17
CA LYS A 99 -14.45 -10.86 -2.24
C LYS A 99 -12.93 -10.96 -2.24
N ARG A 100 -12.39 -12.16 -1.93
CA ARG A 100 -10.93 -12.42 -1.85
C ARG A 100 -10.16 -12.07 -3.12
N ARG A 101 -10.68 -12.43 -4.30
CA ARG A 101 -10.00 -12.17 -5.58
C ARG A 101 -9.79 -10.67 -5.83
N LEU A 102 -10.73 -9.83 -5.41
CA LEU A 102 -10.65 -8.38 -5.61
C LEU A 102 -9.55 -7.79 -4.72
N VAL A 103 -9.47 -8.24 -3.46
CA VAL A 103 -8.41 -7.81 -2.52
C VAL A 103 -7.03 -8.22 -3.02
N GLN A 104 -6.89 -9.41 -3.61
CA GLN A 104 -5.60 -9.87 -4.15
C GLN A 104 -5.15 -9.05 -5.36
N ILE A 105 -6.05 -8.76 -6.31
CA ILE A 105 -5.74 -7.89 -7.46
C ILE A 105 -5.37 -6.48 -6.99
N PHE A 106 -6.12 -5.95 -6.01
CA PHE A 106 -5.85 -4.66 -5.41
C PHE A 106 -4.44 -4.59 -4.79
N PHE A 107 -4.01 -5.63 -4.08
CA PHE A 107 -2.65 -5.71 -3.53
C PHE A 107 -1.58 -5.64 -4.63
N TYR A 108 -1.73 -6.40 -5.73
CA TYR A 108 -0.78 -6.35 -6.85
C TYR A 108 -0.76 -4.98 -7.55
N MET A 109 -1.91 -4.33 -7.70
CA MET A 109 -2.00 -2.98 -8.27
C MET A 109 -1.29 -1.95 -7.38
N LEU A 110 -1.48 -2.00 -6.06
CA LEU A 110 -0.76 -1.14 -5.11
C LEU A 110 0.75 -1.38 -5.15
N LEU A 111 1.17 -2.64 -5.25
CA LEU A 111 2.58 -2.99 -5.35
C LEU A 111 3.20 -2.42 -6.64
N LEU A 112 2.52 -2.60 -7.78
CA LEU A 112 2.98 -2.06 -9.06
C LEU A 112 3.03 -0.52 -9.03
N GLN A 113 2.02 0.13 -8.46
CA GLN A 113 1.98 1.59 -8.28
C GLN A 113 3.14 2.09 -7.41
N LEU A 114 3.46 1.40 -6.31
CA LEU A 114 4.61 1.73 -5.47
C LEU A 114 5.92 1.62 -6.26
N LEU A 115 6.11 0.54 -7.02
CA LEU A 115 7.33 0.35 -7.82
C LEU A 115 7.49 1.43 -8.88
N VAL A 116 6.42 1.76 -9.61
CA VAL A 116 6.43 2.83 -10.61
C VAL A 116 6.71 4.19 -9.96
N SER A 117 6.08 4.48 -8.81
CA SER A 117 6.31 5.72 -8.07
C SER A 117 7.73 5.82 -7.52
N MET A 118 8.31 4.70 -7.08
CA MET A 118 9.67 4.63 -6.59
C MET A 118 10.69 4.84 -7.72
N ALA A 119 10.48 4.20 -8.87
CA ALA A 119 11.33 4.38 -10.05
C ALA A 119 11.27 5.81 -10.59
N ALA A 120 10.05 6.37 -10.73
CA ALA A 120 9.86 7.74 -11.20
C ALA A 120 10.41 8.79 -10.22
N GLY A 121 10.14 8.63 -8.92
CA GLY A 121 10.66 9.51 -7.88
C GLY A 121 12.19 9.42 -7.75
N GLY A 122 12.76 8.23 -7.88
CA GLY A 122 14.20 8.02 -7.90
C GLY A 122 14.88 8.68 -9.09
N TYR A 123 14.32 8.51 -10.30
CA TYR A 123 14.81 9.18 -11.51
C TYR A 123 14.72 10.72 -11.38
N TYR A 124 13.59 11.23 -10.88
CA TYR A 124 13.41 12.67 -10.66
C TYR A 124 14.41 13.25 -9.65
N LEU A 125 14.63 12.57 -8.52
CA LEU A 125 15.64 12.98 -7.55
C LEU A 125 17.05 12.97 -8.19
N TYR A 126 17.36 11.94 -8.98
CA TYR A 126 18.65 11.86 -9.70
C TYR A 126 18.87 13.06 -10.62
N GLU A 127 17.87 13.45 -11.43
CA GLU A 127 17.95 14.63 -12.29
C GLU A 127 18.15 15.92 -11.49
N ILE A 128 17.42 16.12 -10.39
CA ILE A 128 17.58 17.30 -9.53
C ILE A 128 18.98 17.39 -8.90
N PHE A 129 19.55 16.25 -8.49
CA PHE A 129 20.90 16.22 -7.92
C PHE A 129 21.98 16.43 -8.97
N LYS A 130 21.72 16.02 -10.22
CA LYS A 130 22.63 16.22 -11.35
C LYS A 130 22.59 17.64 -11.92
N ALA A 131 21.46 18.33 -11.80
CA ALA A 131 21.31 19.74 -12.14
C ALA A 131 22.06 20.63 -11.12
N ASP A 132 23.40 20.64 -11.20
CA ASP A 132 24.28 21.45 -10.35
C ASP A 132 24.64 22.81 -10.97
N SER A 133 24.25 23.05 -12.23
CA SER A 133 24.60 24.25 -12.97
C SER A 133 23.42 25.22 -13.03
N CYS A 134 23.50 26.32 -12.25
CA CYS A 134 22.67 27.53 -12.44
C CYS A 134 22.84 28.17 -13.85
N ASP A 135 23.61 27.58 -14.75
CA ASP A 135 23.86 28.10 -16.09
C ASP A 135 22.61 28.08 -16.98
N GLU A 136 21.66 27.16 -16.76
CA GLU A 136 20.37 27.20 -17.47
C GLU A 136 19.41 28.27 -16.91
N LEU A 137 19.56 28.65 -15.64
CA LEU A 137 18.75 29.69 -14.99
C LEU A 137 19.29 31.11 -15.24
N LYS A 138 20.56 31.25 -15.61
CA LYS A 138 21.14 32.55 -16.03
C LYS A 138 20.48 33.10 -17.30
N GLN A 139 19.90 32.24 -18.15
CA GLN A 139 19.15 32.69 -19.33
C GLN A 139 17.88 33.48 -18.99
N PHE A 140 17.35 33.34 -17.77
CA PHE A 140 16.15 34.07 -17.33
C PHE A 140 16.46 35.38 -16.58
N ASN A 141 17.75 35.71 -16.36
CA ASN A 141 18.20 36.86 -15.55
C ASN A 141 18.60 38.08 -16.40
N THR A 142 18.12 38.18 -17.64
CA THR A 142 18.56 39.20 -18.61
C THR A 142 17.84 40.55 -18.52
N GLY A 143 16.90 40.77 -17.59
CA GLY A 143 15.93 41.88 -17.70
C GLY A 143 15.95 42.98 -16.65
N ASP A 144 15.78 42.65 -15.37
CA ASP A 144 15.43 43.66 -14.35
C ASP A 144 16.27 43.48 -13.07
N GLU A 145 16.85 44.59 -12.59
CA GLU A 145 17.79 44.64 -11.47
C GLU A 145 17.13 44.32 -10.10
N ASP A 146 15.80 44.20 -10.03
CA ASP A 146 15.04 44.09 -8.78
C ASP A 146 14.72 42.65 -8.33
N PHE A 147 14.90 41.63 -9.16
CA PHE A 147 14.58 40.23 -8.79
C PHE A 147 15.80 39.30 -8.93
N GLN A 148 16.83 39.52 -8.11
CA GLN A 148 17.91 38.54 -7.96
C GLN A 148 17.40 37.28 -7.25
N VAL A 149 16.95 36.29 -8.02
CA VAL A 149 16.63 34.96 -7.49
C VAL A 149 17.93 34.32 -7.01
N ASN A 150 18.04 34.10 -5.70
CA ASN A 150 19.12 33.32 -5.09
C ASN A 150 19.03 31.85 -5.56
N CYS A 151 19.56 31.57 -6.76
CA CYS A 151 19.52 30.28 -7.44
C CYS A 151 20.03 29.12 -6.56
N THR A 152 21.12 29.34 -5.84
CA THR A 152 21.70 28.37 -4.89
C THR A 152 20.81 28.09 -3.69
N GLY A 153 20.05 29.09 -3.21
CA GLY A 153 19.13 28.91 -2.08
C GLY A 153 17.89 28.09 -2.45
N SER A 154 17.29 28.41 -3.61
CA SER A 154 16.07 27.76 -4.08
C SER A 154 16.28 26.30 -4.47
N ILE A 155 17.37 25.97 -5.19
CA ILE A 155 17.67 24.58 -5.59
C ILE A 155 17.94 23.71 -4.37
N LYS A 156 18.68 24.23 -3.38
CA LYS A 156 18.95 23.49 -2.13
C LYS A 156 17.66 23.21 -1.35
N THR A 157 16.77 24.20 -1.28
CA THR A 157 15.47 24.05 -0.62
C THR A 157 14.60 23.03 -1.36
N LEU A 158 14.53 23.10 -2.68
CA LEU A 158 13.78 22.16 -3.52
C LEU A 158 14.24 20.72 -3.32
N ARG A 159 15.57 20.46 -3.34
CA ARG A 159 16.16 19.13 -3.08
C ARG A 159 15.67 18.52 -1.76
N ILE A 160 15.70 19.31 -0.68
CA ILE A 160 15.29 18.86 0.65
C ILE A 160 13.78 18.60 0.68
N VAL A 161 12.98 19.56 0.21
CA VAL A 161 11.51 19.46 0.24
C VAL A 161 11.04 18.27 -0.61
N SER A 162 11.54 18.11 -1.83
CA SER A 162 11.17 16.99 -2.69
C SER A 162 11.55 15.65 -2.06
N CYS A 163 12.74 15.53 -1.47
CA CYS A 163 13.18 14.30 -0.80
C CYS A 163 12.24 13.92 0.37
N VAL A 164 11.89 14.89 1.22
CA VAL A 164 10.96 14.67 2.34
C VAL A 164 9.57 14.27 1.84
N CYS A 165 9.04 14.97 0.83
CA CYS A 165 7.72 14.66 0.25
C CYS A 165 7.66 13.24 -0.33
N PHE A 166 8.67 12.81 -1.11
CA PHE A 166 8.72 11.44 -1.65
C PHE A 166 8.87 10.39 -0.55
N GLY A 167 9.72 10.65 0.44
CA GLY A 167 9.92 9.74 1.58
C GLY A 167 8.64 9.51 2.37
N VAL A 168 7.90 10.57 2.68
CA VAL A 168 6.61 10.49 3.38
C VAL A 168 5.58 9.73 2.52
N ASN A 169 5.51 10.04 1.23
CA ASN A 169 4.58 9.36 0.31
C ASN A 169 4.87 7.84 0.22
N TRP A 170 6.13 7.43 0.08
CA TRP A 170 6.51 6.01 0.06
C TRP A 170 6.22 5.33 1.40
N PHE A 171 6.46 6.02 2.52
CA PHE A 171 6.12 5.49 3.84
C PHE A 171 4.62 5.18 3.95
N PHE A 172 3.75 6.09 3.50
CA PHE A 172 2.30 5.84 3.45
C PHE A 172 1.93 4.66 2.53
N GLN A 173 2.57 4.53 1.37
CA GLN A 173 2.30 3.42 0.45
C GLN A 173 2.74 2.06 1.02
N ILE A 174 3.89 1.99 1.68
CA ILE A 174 4.37 0.77 2.36
C ILE A 174 3.44 0.41 3.52
N TRP A 175 3.03 1.40 4.31
CA TRP A 175 2.07 1.21 5.40
C TRP A 175 0.73 0.64 4.91
N MET A 176 0.22 1.18 3.80
CA MET A 176 -0.98 0.67 3.13
C MET A 176 -0.81 -0.79 2.69
N LEU A 177 0.30 -1.13 2.02
CA LEU A 177 0.59 -2.49 1.58
C LEU A 177 0.66 -3.48 2.75
N HIS A 178 1.31 -3.10 3.84
CA HIS A 178 1.39 -3.92 5.05
C HIS A 178 -0.01 -4.19 5.63
N SER A 179 -0.83 -3.14 5.74
CA SER A 179 -2.21 -3.25 6.25
C SER A 179 -3.08 -4.20 5.41
N VAL A 180 -2.93 -4.16 4.08
CA VAL A 180 -3.64 -5.06 3.15
C VAL A 180 -3.13 -6.50 3.27
N ASN A 181 -1.84 -6.72 3.45
CA ASN A 181 -1.26 -8.05 3.59
C ASN A 181 -1.77 -8.80 4.83
N GLU A 182 -1.84 -8.10 5.97
CA GLU A 182 -2.43 -8.65 7.20
C GLU A 182 -3.91 -9.02 6.99
N TYR A 183 -4.66 -8.17 6.28
CA TYR A 183 -6.06 -8.42 5.97
C TYR A 183 -6.26 -9.66 5.07
N VAL A 184 -5.43 -9.84 4.04
CA VAL A 184 -5.45 -11.03 3.18
C VAL A 184 -5.15 -12.29 4.00
N THR A 185 -4.19 -12.20 4.92
CA THR A 185 -3.82 -13.32 5.81
C THR A 185 -4.97 -13.71 6.72
N GLN A 186 -5.67 -12.74 7.32
CA GLN A 186 -6.87 -12.99 8.13
C GLN A 186 -7.97 -13.67 7.33
N LEU A 187 -8.28 -13.18 6.13
CA LEU A 187 -9.28 -13.76 5.23
C LEU A 187 -8.95 -15.20 4.82
N ARG A 188 -7.66 -15.52 4.66
CA ARG A 188 -7.19 -16.87 4.33
C ARG A 188 -7.43 -17.81 5.51
N ASN A 189 -7.10 -17.36 6.71
CA ASN A 189 -7.30 -18.11 7.95
C ASN A 189 -8.80 -18.37 8.18
N GLU A 190 -9.67 -17.37 8.02
CA GLU A 190 -11.13 -17.53 8.16
C GLU A 190 -11.70 -18.67 7.26
N THR A 191 -11.27 -18.77 5.99
CA THR A 191 -11.72 -19.88 5.12
C THR A 191 -11.11 -21.22 5.47
N ALA A 192 -9.86 -21.24 5.96
CA ALA A 192 -9.28 -22.50 6.40
C ALA A 192 -10.14 -23.12 7.52
N TYR A 193 -10.65 -22.29 8.44
CA TYR A 193 -11.59 -22.74 9.47
C TYR A 193 -12.95 -23.16 8.91
N GLU A 194 -13.51 -22.43 7.95
CA GLU A 194 -14.81 -22.76 7.35
C GLU A 194 -14.78 -24.07 6.52
N SER A 195 -13.60 -24.45 6.01
CA SER A 195 -13.43 -25.70 5.24
C SER A 195 -13.34 -26.97 6.11
N VAL A 196 -13.29 -26.85 7.44
CA VAL A 196 -13.28 -28.00 8.34
C VAL A 196 -14.74 -28.41 8.63
N PRO A 197 -15.20 -29.59 8.22
CA PRO A 197 -16.59 -30.01 8.42
C PRO A 197 -16.90 -30.12 9.93
N VAL A 198 -17.93 -29.38 10.35
CA VAL A 198 -18.50 -29.42 11.70
C VAL A 198 -19.08 -30.82 11.95
N GLY A 199 -18.25 -31.72 12.48
CA GLY A 199 -18.61 -33.14 12.64
C GLY A 199 -17.42 -34.09 12.61
N ALA A 200 -16.25 -33.65 12.13
CA ALA A 200 -15.00 -34.37 12.34
C ALA A 200 -14.54 -34.15 13.80
N ALA A 201 -15.21 -34.85 14.72
CA ALA A 201 -14.91 -34.85 16.14
C ALA A 201 -13.46 -35.29 16.36
N GLY A 202 -12.61 -34.32 16.67
CA GLY A 202 -11.33 -34.53 17.32
C GLY A 202 -10.13 -33.83 16.69
N VAL A 203 -10.27 -33.01 15.64
CA VAL A 203 -9.13 -32.16 15.26
C VAL A 203 -8.84 -31.23 16.43
N PRO A 204 -7.67 -31.34 17.10
CA PRO A 204 -7.34 -30.44 18.19
C PRO A 204 -7.37 -29.04 17.58
N MET A 205 -8.26 -28.20 18.08
CA MET A 205 -8.24 -26.78 17.75
C MET A 205 -6.80 -26.34 18.02
N LEU A 206 -6.11 -25.87 16.99
CA LEU A 206 -4.82 -25.23 17.14
C LEU A 206 -5.04 -24.04 18.07
N LYS A 207 -4.82 -24.29 19.36
CA LYS A 207 -4.84 -23.31 20.42
C LYS A 207 -3.84 -22.24 20.00
N PRO A 208 -4.15 -20.94 20.16
CA PRO A 208 -3.24 -19.86 19.77
C PRO A 208 -1.86 -20.15 20.33
N TYR A 209 -0.84 -20.09 19.47
CA TYR A 209 0.55 -20.38 19.80
C TYR A 209 1.02 -19.36 20.86
N GLY A 210 0.86 -19.70 22.13
CA GLY A 210 1.17 -18.78 23.23
C GLY A 210 0.46 -19.14 24.52
N SER A 211 1.01 -20.10 25.27
CA SER A 211 1.20 -20.06 26.74
C SER A 211 1.27 -21.44 27.37
N ASP A 212 0.86 -22.49 26.68
CA ASP A 212 1.03 -23.84 27.21
C ASP A 212 2.25 -24.48 26.55
N ALA A 213 3.28 -24.71 27.36
CA ALA A 213 4.35 -25.63 27.04
C ALA A 213 3.72 -26.86 26.38
N PHE A 214 4.18 -27.18 25.16
CA PHE A 214 3.96 -28.51 24.61
C PHE A 214 4.58 -29.48 25.61
N HIS A 215 3.79 -29.96 26.57
CA HIS A 215 4.01 -31.26 27.16
C HIS A 215 3.84 -32.21 25.98
N TYR A 216 4.95 -32.47 25.29
CA TYR A 216 5.11 -33.75 24.63
C TYR A 216 4.81 -34.75 25.73
N ASN A 217 3.65 -35.41 25.66
CA ASN A 217 3.45 -36.61 26.41
C ASN A 217 4.52 -37.56 25.87
N GLU A 218 5.64 -37.66 26.60
CA GLU A 218 6.62 -38.70 26.37
C GLU A 218 5.81 -39.99 26.33
N ALA A 219 5.85 -40.67 25.18
CA ALA A 219 5.17 -41.94 25.03
C ALA A 219 5.63 -42.83 26.20
N PRO A 220 4.70 -43.48 26.94
CA PRO A 220 5.06 -44.32 28.07
C PRO A 220 6.17 -45.28 27.66
N TYR A 221 7.30 -45.25 28.37
CA TYR A 221 8.42 -46.15 28.13
C TYR A 221 7.90 -47.59 28.23
N ASP A 222 7.86 -48.30 27.09
CA ASP A 222 7.53 -49.72 27.03
C ASP A 222 8.81 -50.53 27.37
N PRO A 223 8.90 -51.17 28.55
CA PRO A 223 10.07 -51.93 28.95
C PRO A 223 10.20 -53.27 28.20
N TYR A 224 9.25 -53.65 27.35
CA TYR A 224 9.24 -54.95 26.67
C TYR A 224 9.71 -54.90 25.21
N GLY A 225 10.19 -53.75 24.71
CA GLY A 225 11.00 -53.70 23.50
C GLY A 225 10.33 -54.25 22.23
N ASN A 226 9.00 -54.21 22.17
CA ASN A 226 8.30 -54.57 20.94
C ASN A 226 8.49 -53.44 19.94
N LYS A 227 9.20 -53.73 18.83
CA LYS A 227 9.34 -52.81 17.70
C LYS A 227 7.95 -52.44 17.21
N GLN A 228 7.48 -51.24 17.56
CA GLN A 228 6.28 -50.70 16.94
C GLN A 228 6.53 -50.63 15.43
N PRO A 229 5.60 -51.12 14.58
CA PRO A 229 5.71 -50.92 13.15
C PRO A 229 5.79 -49.41 12.89
N ASN A 230 6.61 -49.01 11.91
CA ASN A 230 6.86 -47.63 11.49
C ASN A 230 5.59 -46.93 10.93
N THR A 231 4.53 -46.84 11.71
CA THR A 231 3.39 -45.99 11.44
C THR A 231 3.69 -44.65 12.08
N SER A 232 3.94 -43.67 11.23
CA SER A 232 4.09 -42.23 11.53
C SER A 232 3.50 -41.80 12.88
N GLN A 233 4.31 -41.15 13.71
CA GLN A 233 4.05 -40.67 15.09
C GLN A 233 2.90 -39.66 15.26
N TYR A 234 1.94 -39.60 14.34
CA TYR A 234 0.71 -38.84 14.49
C TYR A 234 -0.47 -39.81 14.66
N ALA A 235 -0.40 -40.67 15.69
CA ALA A 235 -1.56 -41.43 16.11
C ALA A 235 -2.51 -40.47 16.83
N PHE A 236 -3.55 -40.07 16.11
CA PHE A 236 -4.71 -39.38 16.65
C PHE A 236 -5.39 -40.29 17.68
N SER A 237 -5.16 -40.03 18.96
CA SER A 237 -5.89 -40.70 20.04
C SER A 237 -7.35 -40.27 19.97
N THR A 238 -8.24 -41.16 19.53
CA THR A 238 -9.67 -40.97 19.67
C THR A 238 -10.05 -40.96 21.16
N PRO A 239 -11.05 -40.18 21.58
CA PRO A 239 -11.47 -40.14 22.98
C PRO A 239 -11.98 -41.51 23.43
N TYR A 240 -11.41 -41.98 24.53
CA TYR A 240 -11.76 -43.18 25.27
C TYR A 240 -13.26 -43.16 25.60
N THR A 241 -14.04 -44.05 24.97
CA THR A 241 -15.43 -44.29 25.37
C THR A 241 -15.42 -45.03 26.70
N ALA A 242 -15.69 -44.31 27.79
CA ALA A 242 -15.94 -44.92 29.08
C ALA A 242 -17.23 -45.75 28.99
N ASN A 243 -17.08 -47.08 28.90
CA ASN A 243 -18.20 -48.01 29.05
C ASN A 243 -18.70 -47.92 30.50
N VAL A 244 -19.86 -47.29 30.67
CA VAL A 244 -20.62 -47.31 31.92
C VAL A 244 -21.27 -48.69 32.03
N HIS A 245 -20.65 -49.58 32.81
CA HIS A 245 -21.30 -50.82 33.25
C HIS A 245 -22.41 -50.46 34.24
N HIS A 246 -23.66 -50.53 33.78
CA HIS A 246 -24.82 -50.67 34.66
C HIS A 246 -24.86 -52.10 35.19
N ASN A 247 -24.58 -52.27 36.48
CA ASN A 247 -24.94 -53.49 37.20
C ASN A 247 -26.40 -53.38 37.63
N ALA A 248 -27.14 -54.48 37.38
CA ALA A 248 -28.51 -54.73 37.79
C ALA A 248 -28.60 -55.05 39.30
#